data_AF-A0A7X7PTQ9-F1
#
_entry.id   AF-A0A7X7PTQ9-F1
#
_cell.length_a   1.000
_cell.length_b   1.000
_cell.length_c   1.000
_cell.angle_alpha   90.00
_cell.angle_beta   90.00
_cell.angle_gamma   90.00
#
_symmetry.space_group_name_H-M   'P 1'
#
loop_
_entity.id
_entity.type
_entity.pdbx_description
1 polymer ?
#
loop_
_entity_poly.entity_id
_entity_poly.type
_entity_poly.pdbx_seq_one_letter_code
_entity_poly.pdbx_strand_id
1 'polypeptide(L)'
;MRSSLPGFCAILLAATCAHAIEAPKTQNETAPNEAAHAGNVVPTDEARFYEQLQRVTHWRNLRGLHVPQTAIDDLARGHADRAVAALGDAAAKGSEEANIALVRIQHWCSRVGSARPPNLEEQIDKLSSILPPERAARAAGVLHAEAAFMPRAVQGCRKASFDYGAIEDRLREAADAGRPASATELAQFTRDPRIRDALLEAAAKKGYAPAMYAVATRRVIDVQRAERTEDVASIRLYLKQAGTTMPKAKVDLANCMALGCDGHPADASSARAFGIDAARDGEPTAFLSMARMPWGGRMSRAQLLAWQYFGDRLNEAGCMGDAYIVHATGFAQAIRALTQNAEEALLEKAREQAEQLWKDFSARAMKEQGCSATPPAP
;
A
#
# COMPACT_ATOMS: atom_id res chain seq x y z
N MET A 1 -5.05 3.01 -50.46
CA MET A 1 -5.28 1.84 -49.61
C MET A 1 -4.16 1.83 -48.57
N ARG A 2 -4.31 2.41 -47.36
CA ARG A 2 -4.85 1.79 -46.12
C ARG A 2 -4.33 0.34 -45.99
N SER A 3 -3.44 -0.01 -45.05
CA SER A 3 -3.55 0.02 -43.58
C SER A 3 -2.15 -0.24 -42.95
N SER A 4 -1.60 0.56 -42.02
CA SER A 4 -1.72 0.54 -40.54
C SER A 4 -1.44 -0.85 -39.90
N LEU A 5 -0.58 -1.09 -38.89
CA LEU A 5 0.12 -0.32 -37.84
C LEU A 5 1.19 -1.25 -37.19
N PRO A 6 2.20 -0.72 -36.46
CA PRO A 6 3.13 -1.49 -35.62
C PRO A 6 2.56 -1.68 -34.19
N GLY A 7 2.70 -2.88 -33.63
CA GLY A 7 2.33 -3.20 -32.25
C GLY A 7 3.43 -2.76 -31.27
N PHE A 8 3.26 -1.59 -30.67
CA PHE A 8 4.10 -1.08 -29.58
C PHE A 8 3.85 -1.88 -28.29
N CYS A 9 4.95 -2.37 -27.71
CA CYS A 9 5.01 -2.98 -26.39
C CYS A 9 4.82 -1.89 -25.33
N ALA A 10 3.69 -1.90 -24.62
CA ALA A 10 3.43 -0.98 -23.52
C ALA A 10 4.05 -1.50 -22.23
N ILE A 11 5.01 -0.75 -21.70
CA ILE A 11 5.67 -0.95 -20.41
C ILE A 11 4.63 -0.80 -19.28
N LEU A 12 4.18 -1.93 -18.74
CA LEU A 12 3.41 -2.05 -17.50
C LEU A 12 4.38 -2.03 -16.31
N LEU A 13 4.68 -0.85 -15.78
CA LEU A 13 5.54 -0.67 -14.60
C LEU A 13 4.98 0.47 -13.74
N ALA A 14 3.77 0.29 -13.17
CA ALA A 14 3.29 1.14 -12.08
C ALA A 14 2.12 0.53 -11.25
N ALA A 15 1.93 -0.80 -11.29
CA ALA A 15 1.01 -1.52 -10.39
C ALA A 15 1.62 -2.83 -9.85
N THR A 16 2.95 -2.95 -9.86
CA THR A 16 3.71 -4.09 -9.34
C THR A 16 4.68 -3.63 -8.24
N CYS A 17 4.15 -3.03 -7.17
CA CYS A 17 4.83 -3.06 -5.86
C CYS A 17 3.90 -3.64 -4.77
N ALA A 18 2.79 -4.25 -5.19
CA ALA A 18 2.13 -5.25 -4.40
C ALA A 18 2.92 -6.56 -4.62
N HIS A 19 3.69 -6.97 -3.60
CA HIS A 19 4.33 -8.29 -3.48
C HIS A 19 5.63 -8.52 -4.28
N ALA A 20 6.67 -7.69 -4.09
CA ALA A 20 8.01 -8.00 -4.61
C ALA A 20 8.59 -9.31 -4.03
N ILE A 21 8.08 -9.76 -2.88
CA ILE A 21 8.51 -11.00 -2.22
C ILE A 21 7.25 -11.78 -1.82
N GLU A 22 6.84 -12.67 -2.70
CA GLU A 22 5.70 -13.56 -2.53
C GLU A 22 6.22 -15.00 -2.43
N ALA A 23 5.67 -15.81 -1.51
CA ALA A 23 5.88 -17.24 -1.57
C ALA A 23 5.27 -17.78 -2.88
N PRO A 24 5.84 -18.84 -3.50
CA PRO A 24 5.22 -19.48 -4.66
C PRO A 24 3.76 -19.80 -4.35
N LYS A 25 2.84 -19.48 -5.27
CA LYS A 25 1.43 -19.85 -5.12
C LYS A 25 1.35 -21.36 -5.03
N THR A 26 1.06 -21.90 -3.85
CA THR A 26 0.61 -23.28 -3.72
C THR A 26 -0.75 -23.36 -4.41
N GLN A 27 -0.79 -24.02 -5.57
CA GLN A 27 -2.03 -24.44 -6.21
C GLN A 27 -2.70 -25.46 -5.27
N ASN A 28 -3.47 -24.97 -4.30
CA ASN A 28 -4.55 -25.79 -3.77
C ASN A 28 -5.76 -25.53 -4.67
N GLU A 29 -5.90 -26.44 -5.64
CA GLU A 29 -7.09 -26.63 -6.44
C GLU A 29 -8.32 -26.73 -5.53
N THR A 30 -9.33 -25.93 -5.89
CA THR A 30 -10.78 -26.15 -5.69
C THR A 30 -11.22 -26.96 -4.47
N ALA A 31 -11.68 -26.25 -3.43
CA ALA A 31 -12.85 -26.72 -2.70
C ALA A 31 -14.11 -26.25 -3.45
N PRO A 32 -15.10 -27.12 -3.71
CA PRO A 32 -16.37 -26.69 -4.30
C PRO A 32 -17.07 -25.73 -3.34
N ASN A 33 -17.41 -24.53 -3.81
CA ASN A 33 -18.30 -23.64 -3.08
C ASN A 33 -19.73 -24.18 -3.20
N GLU A 34 -20.19 -24.90 -2.19
CA GLU A 34 -21.61 -24.83 -1.81
C GLU A 34 -21.81 -23.58 -0.96
N ALA A 35 -22.43 -22.55 -1.53
CA ALA A 35 -23.41 -21.68 -0.85
C ALA A 35 -23.96 -20.65 -1.84
N ALA A 36 -25.25 -20.76 -2.14
CA ALA A 36 -26.01 -19.75 -2.86
C ALA A 36 -26.28 -18.56 -1.95
N HIS A 37 -25.82 -17.35 -2.31
CA HIS A 37 -26.39 -16.10 -1.83
C HIS A 37 -26.51 -15.10 -2.99
N ALA A 38 -27.46 -15.37 -3.90
CA ALA A 38 -28.03 -14.36 -4.80
C ALA A 38 -29.04 -13.52 -4.00
N GLY A 39 -28.55 -12.74 -3.04
CA GLY A 39 -29.30 -11.64 -2.46
C GLY A 39 -28.96 -10.36 -3.22
N ASN A 40 -29.94 -9.52 -3.53
CA ASN A 40 -29.66 -8.17 -4.02
C ASN A 40 -28.80 -7.45 -2.97
N VAL A 41 -27.52 -7.22 -3.26
CA VAL A 41 -26.66 -6.38 -2.41
C VAL A 41 -27.15 -4.95 -2.53
N VAL A 42 -27.71 -4.40 -1.45
CA VAL A 42 -28.12 -2.99 -1.39
C VAL A 42 -26.94 -2.19 -0.83
N PRO A 43 -26.32 -1.28 -1.60
CA PRO A 43 -25.19 -0.49 -1.12
C PRO A 43 -25.57 0.45 0.02
N THR A 44 -24.67 0.61 1.01
CA THR A 44 -24.77 1.70 2.01
C THR A 44 -24.18 3.00 1.45
N ASP A 45 -24.53 4.15 2.04
CA ASP A 45 -23.86 5.41 1.73
C ASP A 45 -22.51 5.49 2.46
N GLU A 46 -21.43 5.29 1.71
CA GLU A 46 -20.06 5.30 2.22
C GLU A 46 -19.27 6.51 1.73
N ALA A 47 -19.91 7.60 1.29
CA ALA A 47 -19.21 8.76 0.74
C ALA A 47 -18.18 9.36 1.72
N ARG A 48 -18.58 9.56 2.99
CA ARG A 48 -17.68 10.06 4.05
C ARG A 48 -16.57 9.06 4.37
N PHE A 49 -16.91 7.78 4.43
CA PHE A 49 -15.92 6.74 4.71
C PHE A 49 -14.88 6.65 3.59
N TYR A 50 -15.30 6.74 2.33
CA TYR A 50 -14.39 6.75 1.20
C TYR A 50 -13.46 7.98 1.17
N GLU A 51 -13.96 9.18 1.53
CA GLU A 51 -13.10 10.36 1.73
C GLU A 51 -12.01 10.10 2.78
N GLN A 52 -12.36 9.44 3.89
CA GLN A 52 -11.40 9.03 4.90
C GLN A 52 -10.37 8.02 4.37
N LEU A 53 -10.79 7.04 3.54
CA LEU A 53 -9.87 6.11 2.88
C LEU A 53 -8.86 6.86 2.00
N GLN A 54 -9.34 7.80 1.18
CA GLN A 54 -8.47 8.63 0.34
C GLN A 54 -7.51 9.49 1.18
N ARG A 55 -8.00 10.08 2.28
CA ARG A 55 -7.16 10.84 3.21
C ARG A 55 -6.02 10.00 3.77
N VAL A 56 -6.29 8.77 4.22
CA VAL A 56 -5.27 7.82 4.68
C VAL A 56 -4.26 7.47 3.58
N THR A 57 -4.74 7.21 2.36
CA THR A 57 -3.88 6.93 1.19
C THR A 57 -2.95 8.10 0.90
N HIS A 58 -3.46 9.33 0.89
CA HIS A 58 -2.65 10.53 0.63
C HIS A 58 -1.68 10.84 1.77
N TRP A 59 -2.09 10.64 3.03
CA TRP A 59 -1.20 10.77 4.18
C TRP A 59 -0.02 9.80 4.09
N ARG A 60 -0.26 8.53 3.71
CA ARG A 60 0.80 7.54 3.50
C ARG A 60 1.72 7.92 2.35
N ASN A 61 1.15 8.37 1.23
CA ASN A 61 1.90 8.80 0.06
C ASN A 61 2.81 10.00 0.36
N LEU A 62 2.38 10.91 1.23
CA LEU A 62 3.10 12.12 1.61
C LEU A 62 3.82 11.99 2.96
N ARG A 63 3.92 10.78 3.51
CA ARG A 63 4.56 10.54 4.81
C ARG A 63 6.00 11.05 4.81
N GLY A 64 6.38 11.70 5.92
CA GLY A 64 7.71 12.26 6.12
C GLY A 64 7.93 13.64 5.48
N LEU A 65 6.90 14.21 4.86
CA LEU A 65 6.92 15.57 4.31
C LEU A 65 6.07 16.49 5.19
N HIS A 66 6.55 17.70 5.48
CA HIS A 66 5.79 18.74 6.17
C HIS A 66 4.88 19.47 5.17
N VAL A 67 3.84 18.75 4.73
CA VAL A 67 2.77 19.30 3.90
C VAL A 67 1.59 19.76 4.76
N PRO A 68 0.90 20.84 4.38
CA PRO A 68 -0.32 21.25 5.07
C PRO A 68 -1.39 20.15 5.04
N GLN A 69 -2.09 19.93 6.17
CA GLN A 69 -3.19 18.96 6.22
C GLN A 69 -4.29 19.26 5.19
N THR A 70 -4.51 20.55 4.91
CA THR A 70 -5.47 21.00 3.89
C THR A 70 -5.14 20.45 2.49
N ALA A 71 -3.86 20.24 2.15
CA ALA A 71 -3.49 19.64 0.88
C ALA A 71 -3.87 18.14 0.82
N ILE A 72 -3.74 17.42 1.94
CA ILE A 72 -4.19 16.02 2.05
C ILE A 72 -5.71 15.95 1.95
N ASP A 73 -6.42 16.86 2.62
CA ASP A 73 -7.88 16.91 2.60
C ASP A 73 -8.43 17.30 1.22
N ASP A 74 -7.78 18.24 0.51
CA ASP A 74 -8.13 18.58 -0.87
C ASP A 74 -7.94 17.39 -1.80
N LEU A 75 -6.83 16.67 -1.70
CA LEU A 75 -6.60 15.44 -2.47
C LEU A 75 -7.66 14.37 -2.16
N ALA A 76 -8.00 14.18 -0.88
CA ALA A 76 -9.02 13.24 -0.44
C ALA A 76 -10.43 13.53 -0.99
N ARG A 77 -10.68 14.78 -1.38
CA ARG A 77 -11.93 15.23 -2.03
C ARG A 77 -11.83 15.30 -3.56
N GLY A 78 -10.67 14.98 -4.12
CA GLY A 78 -10.41 15.02 -5.56
C GLY A 78 -10.04 16.41 -6.09
N HIS A 79 -9.74 17.38 -5.22
CA HIS A 79 -9.34 18.74 -5.55
C HIS A 79 -7.82 18.87 -5.71
N ALA A 80 -7.26 18.05 -6.60
CA ALA A 80 -5.82 18.04 -6.87
C ALA A 80 -5.28 19.42 -7.30
N ASP A 81 -6.09 20.19 -8.01
CA ASP A 81 -5.79 21.56 -8.45
C ASP A 81 -5.47 22.49 -7.28
N ARG A 82 -6.23 22.40 -6.19
CA ARG A 82 -6.02 23.24 -4.99
C ARG A 82 -4.76 22.84 -4.23
N ALA A 83 -4.57 21.54 -4.04
CA ALA A 83 -3.37 21.01 -3.40
C ALA A 83 -2.11 21.37 -4.19
N VAL A 84 -2.15 21.24 -5.52
CA VAL A 84 -1.03 21.57 -6.42
C VAL A 84 -0.74 23.06 -6.44
N ALA A 85 -1.76 23.94 -6.43
CA ALA A 85 -1.54 25.37 -6.33
C ALA A 85 -0.83 25.76 -5.03
N ALA A 86 -1.32 25.27 -3.88
CA ALA A 86 -0.73 25.56 -2.57
C ALA A 86 0.71 25.03 -2.44
N LEU A 87 0.98 23.82 -2.91
CA LEU A 87 2.31 23.22 -2.89
C LEU A 87 3.25 23.86 -3.93
N GLY A 88 2.72 24.27 -5.09
CA GLY A 88 3.44 25.00 -6.12
C GLY A 88 4.02 26.31 -5.60
N ASP A 89 3.18 27.11 -4.92
CA ASP A 89 3.60 28.36 -4.29
C ASP A 89 4.67 28.14 -3.22
N ALA A 90 4.54 27.08 -2.41
CA ALA A 90 5.54 26.73 -1.40
C ALA A 90 6.86 26.26 -2.04
N ALA A 91 6.81 25.45 -3.09
CA ALA A 91 7.99 24.98 -3.82
C ALA A 91 8.73 26.14 -4.51
N ALA A 92 7.99 27.08 -5.12
CA ALA A 92 8.56 28.29 -5.72
C ALA A 92 9.25 29.19 -4.69
N LYS A 93 8.85 29.13 -3.41
CA LYS A 93 9.48 29.81 -2.28
C LYS A 93 10.62 29.01 -1.63
N GLY A 94 11.02 27.88 -2.23
CA GLY A 94 12.16 27.08 -1.79
C GLY A 94 11.83 25.90 -0.87
N SER A 95 10.55 25.53 -0.71
CA SER A 95 10.19 24.31 0.03
C SER A 95 10.52 23.05 -0.77
N GLU A 96 11.60 22.37 -0.40
CA GLU A 96 12.01 21.08 -0.98
C GLU A 96 10.92 20.02 -0.83
N GLU A 97 10.32 19.92 0.35
CA GLU A 97 9.29 18.93 0.66
C GLU A 97 8.00 19.16 -0.13
N ALA A 98 7.65 20.42 -0.41
CA ALA A 98 6.54 20.73 -1.30
C ALA A 98 6.87 20.30 -2.74
N ASN A 99 8.11 20.48 -3.20
CA ASN A 99 8.54 20.02 -4.53
C ASN A 99 8.47 18.48 -4.64
N ILE A 100 8.89 17.76 -3.60
CA ILE A 100 8.75 16.29 -3.50
C ILE A 100 7.27 15.89 -3.50
N ALA A 101 6.43 16.58 -2.73
CA ALA A 101 5.00 16.30 -2.69
C ALA A 101 4.33 16.47 -4.07
N LEU A 102 4.71 17.51 -4.81
CA LEU A 102 4.22 17.74 -6.18
C LEU A 102 4.54 16.54 -7.10
N VAL A 103 5.76 16.00 -7.05
CA VAL A 103 6.12 14.78 -7.81
C VAL A 103 5.22 13.60 -7.48
N ARG A 104 5.01 13.34 -6.18
CA ARG A 104 4.15 12.22 -5.76
C ARG A 104 2.70 12.41 -6.19
N ILE A 105 2.20 13.65 -6.20
CA ILE A 105 0.87 13.99 -6.70
C ILE A 105 0.82 13.87 -8.24
N GLN A 106 1.87 14.22 -8.97
CA GLN A 106 1.96 13.98 -10.43
C GLN A 106 1.78 12.50 -10.75
N HIS A 107 2.51 11.61 -10.06
CA HIS A 107 2.38 10.17 -10.26
C HIS A 107 0.98 9.64 -9.89
N TRP A 108 0.38 10.17 -8.82
CA TRP A 108 -1.02 9.85 -8.50
C TRP A 108 -1.98 10.34 -9.59
N CYS A 109 -1.84 11.58 -10.08
CA CYS A 109 -2.68 12.12 -11.15
C CYS A 109 -2.52 11.36 -12.48
N SER A 110 -1.31 10.90 -12.79
CA SER A 110 -1.06 10.02 -13.94
C SER A 110 -1.84 8.71 -13.82
N ARG A 111 -1.81 8.07 -12.63
CA ARG A 111 -2.59 6.86 -12.35
C ARG A 111 -4.09 7.12 -12.47
N VAL A 112 -4.60 8.16 -11.83
CA VAL A 112 -6.02 8.56 -11.89
C VAL A 112 -6.47 8.83 -13.33
N GLY A 113 -5.66 9.53 -14.12
CA GLY A 113 -5.96 9.81 -15.54
C GLY A 113 -5.93 8.57 -16.44
N SER A 114 -5.15 7.55 -16.07
CA SER A 114 -5.04 6.27 -16.77
C SER A 114 -6.03 5.20 -16.30
N ALA A 115 -6.69 5.42 -15.16
CA ALA A 115 -7.59 4.47 -14.55
C ALA A 115 -8.80 4.22 -15.46
N ARG A 116 -9.06 2.95 -15.75
CA ARG A 116 -10.27 2.56 -16.48
C ARG A 116 -11.43 2.46 -15.48
N PRO A 117 -12.61 3.01 -15.80
CA PRO A 117 -13.79 2.81 -14.97
C PRO A 117 -14.04 1.31 -14.78
N PRO A 118 -14.12 0.82 -13.54
CA PRO A 118 -14.45 -0.57 -13.30
C PRO A 118 -15.90 -0.88 -13.72
N ASN A 119 -16.16 -2.13 -14.09
CA ASN A 119 -17.53 -2.63 -14.19
C ASN A 119 -18.07 -2.84 -12.76
N LEU A 120 -18.85 -1.89 -12.27
CA LEU A 120 -19.35 -1.89 -10.89
C LEU A 120 -20.25 -3.08 -10.59
N GLU A 121 -21.14 -3.44 -11.51
CA GLU A 121 -22.06 -4.57 -11.33
C GLU A 121 -21.27 -5.87 -11.14
N GLU A 122 -20.30 -6.13 -12.02
CA GLU A 122 -19.44 -7.32 -11.93
C GLU A 122 -18.61 -7.36 -10.63
N GLN A 123 -18.18 -6.20 -10.14
CA GLN A 123 -17.43 -6.15 -8.87
C GLN A 123 -18.35 -6.41 -7.68
N ILE A 124 -19.54 -5.81 -7.65
CA ILE A 124 -20.53 -5.99 -6.58
C ILE A 124 -20.99 -7.45 -6.51
N ASP A 125 -21.26 -8.07 -7.66
CA ASP A 125 -21.67 -9.48 -7.73
C ASP A 125 -20.63 -10.43 -7.11
N LYS A 126 -19.34 -10.12 -7.26
CA LYS A 126 -18.26 -10.93 -6.64
C LYS A 126 -18.23 -10.80 -5.13
N LEU A 127 -18.66 -9.65 -4.56
CA LEU A 127 -18.59 -9.39 -3.12
C LEU A 127 -19.49 -10.34 -2.32
N SER A 128 -20.70 -10.64 -2.79
CA SER A 128 -21.67 -11.49 -2.08
C SER A 128 -21.19 -12.93 -1.89
N SER A 129 -20.29 -13.40 -2.77
CA SER A 129 -19.69 -14.74 -2.68
C SER A 129 -18.55 -14.86 -1.65
N ILE A 130 -18.04 -13.72 -1.16
CA ILE A 130 -16.85 -13.64 -0.31
C ILE A 130 -17.16 -13.02 1.05
N LEU A 131 -17.94 -11.94 1.06
CA LEU A 131 -18.21 -11.11 2.23
C LEU A 131 -19.58 -11.44 2.84
N PRO A 132 -19.72 -11.38 4.18
CA PRO A 132 -21.01 -11.37 4.85
C PRO A 132 -21.92 -10.23 4.34
N PRO A 133 -23.26 -10.36 4.39
CA PRO A 133 -24.19 -9.41 3.78
C PRO A 133 -23.95 -7.93 4.15
N GLU A 134 -23.79 -7.62 5.43
CA GLU A 134 -23.54 -6.24 5.91
C GLU A 134 -22.23 -5.66 5.33
N ARG A 135 -21.19 -6.49 5.22
CA ARG A 135 -19.90 -6.09 4.66
C ARG A 135 -19.93 -6.00 3.14
N ALA A 136 -20.69 -6.87 2.48
CA ALA A 136 -20.93 -6.78 1.05
C ALA A 136 -21.66 -5.47 0.70
N ALA A 137 -22.68 -5.08 1.49
CA ALA A 137 -23.39 -3.81 1.35
C ALA A 137 -22.45 -2.60 1.52
N ARG A 138 -21.61 -2.62 2.56
CA ARG A 138 -20.59 -1.58 2.79
C ARG A 138 -19.55 -1.51 1.68
N ALA A 139 -19.00 -2.64 1.26
CA ALA A 139 -18.03 -2.72 0.17
C ALA A 139 -18.64 -2.24 -1.17
N ALA A 140 -19.90 -2.57 -1.45
CA ALA A 140 -20.62 -2.03 -2.60
C ALA A 140 -20.81 -0.50 -2.48
N GLY A 141 -21.15 0.01 -1.29
CA GLY A 141 -21.20 1.45 -1.01
C GLY A 141 -19.88 2.18 -1.30
N VAL A 142 -18.76 1.58 -0.88
CA VAL A 142 -17.41 2.09 -1.18
C VAL A 142 -17.14 2.13 -2.68
N LEU A 143 -17.50 1.08 -3.44
CA LEU A 143 -17.35 1.07 -4.91
C LEU A 143 -18.17 2.18 -5.59
N HIS A 144 -19.39 2.45 -5.11
CA HIS A 144 -20.19 3.58 -5.60
C HIS A 144 -19.57 4.93 -5.24
N ALA A 145 -19.05 5.08 -4.02
CA ALA A 145 -18.37 6.30 -3.58
C ALA A 145 -17.09 6.56 -4.40
N GLU A 146 -16.32 5.52 -4.71
CA GLU A 146 -15.17 5.58 -5.62
C GLU A 146 -15.59 6.04 -7.01
N ALA A 147 -16.64 5.44 -7.57
CA ALA A 147 -17.15 5.82 -8.89
C ALA A 147 -17.61 7.29 -8.95
N ALA A 148 -18.16 7.83 -7.86
CA ALA A 148 -18.52 9.25 -7.75
C ALA A 148 -17.29 10.17 -7.51
N PHE A 149 -16.26 9.67 -6.84
CA PHE A 149 -15.02 10.39 -6.60
C PHE A 149 -14.16 10.52 -7.86
N MET A 150 -14.01 9.45 -8.63
CA MET A 150 -13.07 9.39 -9.75
C MET A 150 -13.23 10.51 -10.79
N PRO A 151 -14.44 10.89 -11.24
CA PRO A 151 -14.63 12.03 -12.13
C PRO A 151 -14.11 13.35 -11.55
N ARG A 152 -14.32 13.58 -10.25
CA ARG A 152 -13.82 14.78 -9.55
C ARG A 152 -12.30 14.77 -9.48
N ALA A 153 -11.70 13.64 -9.08
CA ALA A 153 -10.24 13.48 -9.04
C ALA A 153 -9.60 13.67 -10.42
N VAL A 154 -10.17 13.08 -11.48
CA VAL A 154 -9.73 13.28 -12.87
C VAL A 154 -9.82 14.76 -13.25
N GLN A 155 -10.92 15.44 -12.93
CA GLN A 155 -11.09 16.85 -13.23
C GLN A 155 -10.08 17.72 -12.46
N GLY A 156 -9.88 17.46 -11.16
CA GLY A 156 -8.89 18.16 -10.34
C GLY A 156 -7.48 17.97 -10.92
N CYS A 157 -7.10 16.75 -11.27
CA CYS A 157 -5.81 16.46 -11.88
C CYS A 157 -5.63 17.13 -13.26
N ARG A 158 -6.68 17.24 -14.06
CA ARG A 158 -6.64 17.96 -15.35
C ARG A 158 -6.50 19.48 -15.18
N LYS A 159 -7.05 20.04 -14.10
CA LYS A 159 -6.96 21.47 -13.78
C LYS A 159 -5.66 21.83 -13.06
N ALA A 160 -5.00 20.87 -12.43
CA ALA A 160 -3.74 21.08 -11.74
C ALA A 160 -2.64 21.56 -12.70
N SER A 161 -2.14 22.77 -12.46
CA SER A 161 -1.07 23.37 -13.25
C SER A 161 0.28 22.96 -12.69
N PHE A 162 0.84 21.86 -13.20
CA PHE A 162 2.19 21.42 -12.84
C PHE A 162 3.24 22.14 -13.70
N ASP A 163 4.18 22.81 -13.06
CA ASP A 163 5.41 23.28 -13.71
C ASP A 163 6.46 22.16 -13.72
N TYR A 164 6.31 21.22 -14.67
CA TYR A 164 7.17 20.03 -14.74
C TYR A 164 8.66 20.38 -14.88
N GLY A 165 8.98 21.39 -15.69
CA GLY A 165 10.36 21.84 -15.89
C GLY A 165 10.96 22.36 -14.60
N ALA A 166 10.29 23.31 -13.93
CA ALA A 166 10.82 23.87 -12.72
C ALA A 166 10.83 22.87 -11.54
N ILE A 167 9.89 21.92 -11.49
CA ILE A 167 9.92 20.82 -10.51
C ILE A 167 11.18 19.99 -10.70
N GLU A 168 11.46 19.55 -11.93
CA GLU A 168 12.64 18.74 -12.25
C GLU A 168 13.95 19.49 -12.00
N ASP A 169 14.02 20.77 -12.38
CA ASP A 169 15.20 21.61 -12.15
C ASP A 169 15.50 21.76 -10.65
N ARG A 170 14.48 22.02 -9.83
CA ARG A 170 14.64 22.07 -8.36
C ARG A 170 15.06 20.71 -7.78
N LEU A 171 14.54 19.60 -8.31
CA LEU A 171 14.98 18.27 -7.88
C LEU A 171 16.45 18.03 -8.22
N ARG A 172 16.87 18.41 -9.42
CA ARG A 172 18.25 18.27 -9.90
C ARG A 172 19.21 19.11 -9.06
N GLU A 173 18.91 20.39 -8.88
CA GLU A 173 19.72 21.30 -8.05
C GLU A 173 19.86 20.76 -6.62
N ALA A 174 18.75 20.32 -6.01
CA ALA A 174 18.77 19.76 -4.66
C ALA A 174 19.53 18.41 -4.61
N ALA A 175 19.37 17.54 -5.61
CA ALA A 175 20.09 16.28 -5.70
C ALA A 175 21.61 16.50 -5.85
N ASP A 176 22.02 17.46 -6.68
CA ASP A 176 23.41 17.87 -6.87
C ASP A 176 24.00 18.49 -5.59
N ALA A 177 23.19 19.24 -4.84
CA ALA A 177 23.50 19.70 -3.48
C ALA A 177 23.49 18.56 -2.43
N GLY A 178 23.22 17.33 -2.85
CA GLY A 178 23.30 16.15 -2.01
C GLY A 178 22.05 15.92 -1.13
N ARG A 179 20.89 16.47 -1.48
CA ARG A 179 19.63 16.19 -0.78
C ARG A 179 19.10 14.81 -1.19
N PRO A 180 19.02 13.84 -0.26
CA PRO A 180 18.72 12.46 -0.62
C PRO A 180 17.26 12.26 -1.04
N ALA A 181 16.33 13.06 -0.49
CA ALA A 181 14.92 12.98 -0.86
C ALA A 181 14.70 13.43 -2.31
N SER A 182 15.24 14.58 -2.70
CA SER A 182 15.21 15.04 -4.10
C SER A 182 15.91 14.07 -5.06
N ALA A 183 17.07 13.53 -4.69
CA ALA A 183 17.76 12.53 -5.52
C ALA A 183 16.92 11.25 -5.74
N THR A 184 16.16 10.83 -4.71
CA THR A 184 15.26 9.67 -4.80
C THR A 184 14.10 9.92 -5.74
N GLU A 185 13.49 11.10 -5.68
CA GLU A 185 12.39 11.44 -6.59
C GLU A 185 12.90 11.68 -8.02
N LEU A 186 14.06 12.33 -8.19
CA LEU A 186 14.70 12.53 -9.50
C LEU A 186 15.02 11.20 -10.21
N ALA A 187 15.35 10.16 -9.44
CA ALA A 187 15.60 8.83 -9.98
C ALA A 187 14.37 8.30 -10.75
N GLN A 188 13.14 8.66 -10.38
CA GLN A 188 11.92 8.23 -11.08
C GLN A 188 11.78 8.83 -12.48
N PHE A 189 12.35 10.01 -12.72
CA PHE A 189 12.39 10.68 -14.03
C PHE A 189 13.56 10.22 -14.89
N THR A 190 14.55 9.56 -14.28
CA THR A 190 15.80 9.19 -14.94
C THR A 190 15.64 7.91 -15.75
N ARG A 191 15.69 8.04 -17.08
CA ARG A 191 15.57 6.91 -18.01
C ARG A 191 16.80 6.00 -18.02
N ASP A 192 17.99 6.56 -17.88
CA ASP A 192 19.23 5.78 -17.83
C ASP A 192 19.27 4.98 -16.52
N PRO A 193 19.25 3.63 -16.57
CA PRO A 193 19.30 2.80 -15.38
C PRO A 193 20.52 3.07 -14.51
N ARG A 194 21.69 3.37 -15.09
CA ARG A 194 22.93 3.59 -14.33
C ARG A 194 22.88 4.87 -13.53
N ILE A 195 22.38 5.94 -14.13
CA ILE A 195 22.24 7.24 -13.44
C ILE A 195 21.18 7.13 -12.35
N ARG A 196 20.04 6.50 -12.65
CA ARG A 196 18.98 6.23 -11.67
C ARG A 196 19.52 5.47 -10.47
N ASP A 197 20.22 4.36 -10.71
CA ASP A 197 20.73 3.51 -9.64
C ASP A 197 21.81 4.25 -8.83
N ALA A 198 22.66 5.06 -9.46
CA ALA A 198 23.63 5.90 -8.76
C ALA A 198 22.96 6.95 -7.84
N LEU A 199 21.88 7.60 -8.28
CA LEU A 199 21.10 8.53 -7.45
C LEU A 199 20.51 7.83 -6.22
N LEU A 200 19.88 6.66 -6.43
CA LEU A 200 19.29 5.88 -5.36
C LEU A 200 20.34 5.37 -4.36
N GLU A 201 21.49 4.87 -4.83
CA GLU A 201 22.59 4.45 -3.96
C GLU A 201 23.17 5.62 -3.14
N ALA A 202 23.35 6.79 -3.76
CA ALA A 202 23.85 7.97 -3.07
C ALA A 202 22.87 8.43 -1.97
N ALA A 203 21.57 8.41 -2.25
CA ALA A 203 20.53 8.72 -1.28
C ALA A 203 20.41 7.68 -0.16
N ALA A 204 20.52 6.38 -0.50
CA ALA A 204 20.47 5.28 0.46
C ALA A 204 21.66 5.35 1.45
N LYS A 205 22.87 5.61 0.95
CA LYS A 205 24.07 5.81 1.78
C LYS A 205 23.95 6.99 2.76
N LYS A 206 23.08 7.96 2.47
CA LYS A 206 22.78 9.11 3.35
C LYS A 206 21.69 8.83 4.39
N GLY A 207 21.20 7.60 4.51
CA GLY A 207 20.21 7.28 5.55
C GLY A 207 18.76 7.42 5.10
N TYR A 208 18.48 7.76 3.84
CA TYR A 208 17.11 8.06 3.42
C TYR A 208 16.31 6.78 3.15
N ALA A 209 15.37 6.49 4.05
CA ALA A 209 14.61 5.23 4.07
C ALA A 209 13.90 4.90 2.74
N PRO A 210 13.24 5.84 2.03
CA PRO A 210 12.64 5.53 0.73
C PRO A 210 13.67 5.10 -0.33
N ALA A 211 14.88 5.69 -0.33
CA ALA A 211 15.95 5.26 -1.23
C ALA A 211 16.46 3.87 -0.87
N MET A 212 16.73 3.60 0.42
CA MET A 212 17.13 2.28 0.90
C MET A 212 16.11 1.21 0.48
N TYR A 213 14.83 1.50 0.69
CA TYR A 213 13.75 0.61 0.32
C TYR A 213 13.69 0.37 -1.20
N ALA A 214 13.83 1.42 -2.01
CA ALA A 214 13.85 1.30 -3.48
C ALA A 214 15.06 0.48 -3.97
N VAL A 215 16.25 0.73 -3.42
CA VAL A 215 17.47 -0.05 -3.73
C VAL A 215 17.29 -1.51 -3.36
N ALA A 216 16.79 -1.80 -2.16
CA ALA A 216 16.57 -3.17 -1.72
C ALA A 216 15.55 -3.90 -2.61
N THR A 217 14.40 -3.28 -2.88
CA THR A 217 13.35 -3.86 -3.73
C THR A 217 13.85 -4.12 -5.14
N ARG A 218 14.65 -3.21 -5.72
CA ARG A 218 15.26 -3.41 -7.03
C ARG A 218 16.18 -4.62 -7.04
N ARG A 219 17.08 -4.72 -6.05
CA ARG A 219 18.02 -5.84 -5.92
C ARG A 219 17.31 -7.19 -5.76
N VAL A 220 16.20 -7.22 -5.01
CA VAL A 220 15.34 -8.42 -4.92
C VAL A 220 14.82 -8.84 -6.29
N ILE A 221 14.31 -7.89 -7.08
CA ILE A 221 13.81 -8.17 -8.44
C ILE A 221 14.93 -8.69 -9.34
N ASP A 222 16.11 -8.07 -9.29
CA ASP A 222 17.27 -8.48 -10.09
C ASP A 222 17.73 -9.91 -9.69
N VAL A 223 17.70 -10.25 -8.40
CA VAL A 223 17.99 -11.61 -7.90
C VAL A 223 16.96 -12.62 -8.41
N GLN A 224 15.67 -12.29 -8.34
CA GLN A 224 14.58 -13.16 -8.82
C GLN A 224 14.65 -13.41 -10.33
N ARG A 225 15.21 -12.46 -11.09
CA ARG A 225 15.43 -12.58 -12.54
C ARG A 225 16.76 -13.23 -12.91
N ALA A 226 17.58 -13.60 -11.91
CA ALA A 226 18.95 -14.04 -12.12
C ALA A 226 19.83 -13.02 -12.89
N GLU A 227 19.48 -11.73 -12.79
CA GLU A 227 20.19 -10.61 -13.44
C GLU A 227 21.33 -10.06 -12.56
N ARG A 228 21.30 -10.33 -11.24
CA ARG A 228 22.33 -9.86 -10.30
C ARG A 228 22.53 -10.83 -9.13
N THR A 229 23.80 -11.16 -8.85
CA THR A 229 24.23 -11.95 -7.68
C THR A 229 25.17 -11.19 -6.75
N GLU A 230 25.59 -9.98 -7.14
CA GLU A 230 26.49 -9.13 -6.35
C GLU A 230 25.72 -8.25 -5.36
N ASP A 231 26.28 -8.12 -4.15
CA ASP A 231 25.76 -7.30 -3.06
C ASP A 231 24.36 -7.70 -2.57
N VAL A 232 24.00 -8.97 -2.73
CA VAL A 232 22.68 -9.51 -2.34
C VAL A 232 22.45 -9.41 -0.82
N ALA A 233 23.51 -9.50 -0.02
CA ALA A 233 23.45 -9.37 1.44
C ALA A 233 22.98 -7.98 1.93
N SER A 234 23.17 -6.93 1.13
CA SER A 234 22.69 -5.58 1.46
C SER A 234 21.16 -5.44 1.49
N ILE A 235 20.42 -6.34 0.82
CA ILE A 235 18.95 -6.28 0.74
C ILE A 235 18.38 -6.24 2.15
N ARG A 236 18.82 -7.18 3.00
CA ARG A 236 18.41 -7.24 4.40
C ARG A 236 18.82 -6.01 5.18
N LEU A 237 20.03 -5.49 4.95
CA LEU A 237 20.52 -4.29 5.63
C LEU A 237 19.65 -3.07 5.34
N TYR A 238 19.40 -2.80 4.06
CA TYR A 238 18.60 -1.66 3.63
C TYR A 238 17.13 -1.78 4.05
N LEU A 239 16.52 -2.97 3.93
CA LEU A 239 15.15 -3.18 4.42
C LEU A 239 15.06 -2.99 5.94
N LYS A 240 16.06 -3.46 6.70
CA LYS A 240 16.11 -3.27 8.16
C LYS A 240 16.25 -1.79 8.53
N GLN A 241 17.10 -1.04 7.84
CA GLN A 241 17.29 0.39 8.10
C GLN A 241 16.05 1.20 7.69
N ALA A 242 15.49 0.96 6.50
CA ALA A 242 14.26 1.60 6.05
C ALA A 242 13.07 1.26 6.97
N GLY A 243 13.04 0.03 7.49
CA GLY A 243 12.04 -0.44 8.44
C GLY A 243 11.92 0.39 9.71
N THR A 244 12.93 1.18 10.07
CA THR A 244 12.83 2.07 11.24
C THR A 244 11.76 3.16 11.10
N THR A 245 11.42 3.56 9.87
CA THR A 245 10.43 4.61 9.56
C THR A 245 9.36 4.17 8.56
N MET A 246 9.54 3.00 7.92
CA MET A 246 8.63 2.46 6.92
C MET A 246 8.11 1.07 7.33
N PRO A 247 6.90 0.95 7.88
CA PRO A 247 6.30 -0.34 8.22
C PRO A 247 6.28 -1.36 7.07
N LYS A 248 6.03 -0.92 5.83
CA LYS A 248 6.13 -1.77 4.63
C LYS A 248 7.51 -2.44 4.47
N ALA A 249 8.59 -1.71 4.75
CA ALA A 249 9.94 -2.28 4.68
C ALA A 249 10.18 -3.36 5.75
N LYS A 250 9.49 -3.30 6.91
CA LYS A 250 9.51 -4.37 7.91
C LYS A 250 8.84 -5.65 7.40
N VAL A 251 7.72 -5.53 6.69
CA VAL A 251 7.05 -6.69 6.07
C VAL A 251 7.92 -7.30 4.99
N ASP A 252 8.47 -6.48 4.10
CA ASP A 252 9.33 -6.97 3.03
C ASP A 252 10.64 -7.59 3.57
N LEU A 253 11.17 -7.05 4.68
CA LEU A 253 12.26 -7.70 5.43
C LEU A 253 11.85 -9.08 5.94
N ALA A 254 10.69 -9.19 6.60
CA ALA A 254 10.19 -10.47 7.12
C ALA A 254 9.98 -11.48 5.99
N ASN A 255 9.38 -11.05 4.88
CA ASN A 255 9.16 -11.89 3.72
C ASN A 255 10.49 -12.32 3.09
N CYS A 256 11.45 -11.39 2.96
CA CYS A 256 12.78 -11.69 2.45
C CYS A 256 13.49 -12.74 3.30
N MET A 257 13.54 -12.52 4.61
CA MET A 257 14.20 -13.43 5.55
C MET A 257 13.55 -14.82 5.53
N ALA A 258 12.22 -14.90 5.45
CA ALA A 258 11.52 -16.18 5.43
C ALA A 258 11.70 -16.98 4.13
N LEU A 259 12.08 -16.32 3.03
CA LEU A 259 12.33 -16.98 1.74
C LEU A 259 13.82 -17.08 1.37
N GLY A 260 14.71 -16.37 2.09
CA GLY A 260 16.14 -16.31 1.76
C GLY A 260 16.45 -15.42 0.55
N CYS A 261 15.70 -14.32 0.37
CA CYS A 261 15.80 -13.47 -0.83
C CYS A 261 17.11 -12.67 -0.93
N ASP A 262 17.91 -12.69 0.13
CA ASP A 262 19.14 -11.94 0.32
C ASP A 262 20.38 -12.85 0.40
N GLY A 263 20.32 -14.03 -0.25
CA GLY A 263 21.45 -14.96 -0.35
C GLY A 263 21.77 -15.69 0.95
N HIS A 264 21.02 -15.42 2.01
CA HIS A 264 21.07 -16.18 3.25
C HIS A 264 20.04 -17.31 3.22
N PRO A 265 20.26 -18.40 3.98
CA PRO A 265 19.22 -19.40 4.18
C PRO A 265 17.93 -18.78 4.74
N ALA A 266 16.79 -19.35 4.35
CA ALA A 266 15.50 -18.96 4.87
C ALA A 266 15.44 -19.08 6.40
N ASP A 267 15.07 -17.99 7.07
CA ASP A 267 14.91 -17.88 8.52
C ASP A 267 13.56 -17.28 8.88
N ALA A 268 12.53 -18.11 8.75
CA ALA A 268 11.17 -17.78 9.15
C ALA A 268 11.03 -17.47 10.65
N SER A 269 11.93 -18.01 11.48
CA SER A 269 11.87 -17.83 12.93
C SER A 269 12.20 -16.40 13.31
N SER A 270 13.32 -15.88 12.81
CA SER A 270 13.73 -14.49 13.07
C SER A 270 12.87 -13.48 12.29
N ALA A 271 12.42 -13.85 11.09
CA ALA A 271 11.51 -13.03 10.27
C ALA A 271 10.22 -12.63 11.01
N ARG A 272 9.69 -13.53 11.85
CA ARG A 272 8.43 -13.33 12.58
C ARG A 272 8.41 -12.04 13.40
N ALA A 273 9.53 -11.67 14.02
CA ALA A 273 9.60 -10.46 14.85
C ALA A 273 9.32 -9.18 14.02
N PHE A 274 9.88 -9.10 12.82
CA PHE A 274 9.67 -7.96 11.93
C PHE A 274 8.25 -7.92 11.36
N GLY A 275 7.70 -9.09 10.98
CA GLY A 275 6.32 -9.18 10.50
C GLY A 275 5.29 -8.79 11.56
N ILE A 276 5.49 -9.23 12.82
CA ILE A 276 4.63 -8.82 13.95
C ILE A 276 4.78 -7.33 14.23
N ASP A 277 5.99 -6.78 14.22
CA ASP A 277 6.19 -5.35 14.49
C ASP A 277 5.52 -4.48 13.42
N ALA A 278 5.55 -4.89 12.15
CA ALA A 278 4.80 -4.24 11.08
C ALA A 278 3.27 -4.33 11.29
N ALA A 279 2.78 -5.49 11.74
CA ALA A 279 1.36 -5.67 12.06
C ALA A 279 0.92 -4.78 13.23
N ARG A 280 1.79 -4.55 14.23
CA ARG A 280 1.56 -3.58 15.33
C ARG A 280 1.53 -2.14 14.84
N ASP A 281 2.26 -1.82 13.77
CA ASP A 281 2.15 -0.54 13.09
C ASP A 281 0.90 -0.45 12.20
N GLY A 282 0.09 -1.51 12.08
CA GLY A 282 -1.09 -1.53 11.23
C GLY A 282 -0.79 -1.62 9.74
N GLU A 283 0.41 -2.08 9.34
CA GLU A 283 0.77 -2.24 7.93
C GLU A 283 -0.13 -3.31 7.27
N PRO A 284 -0.99 -2.94 6.31
CA PRO A 284 -2.02 -3.85 5.79
C PRO A 284 -1.46 -5.14 5.21
N THR A 285 -0.30 -5.06 4.56
CA THR A 285 0.34 -6.22 3.93
C THR A 285 0.91 -7.20 4.95
N ALA A 286 1.14 -6.79 6.20
CA ALA A 286 1.64 -7.65 7.26
C ALA A 286 0.64 -8.74 7.62
N PHE A 287 -0.65 -8.41 7.71
CA PHE A 287 -1.68 -9.38 8.12
C PHE A 287 -1.92 -10.46 7.06
N LEU A 288 -1.95 -10.07 5.79
CA LEU A 288 -2.09 -11.02 4.67
C LEU A 288 -0.83 -11.87 4.51
N SER A 289 0.35 -11.25 4.66
CA SER A 289 1.62 -11.99 4.64
C SER A 289 1.70 -12.98 5.80
N MET A 290 1.20 -12.62 6.99
CA MET A 290 1.17 -13.52 8.15
C MET A 290 0.38 -14.80 7.87
N ALA A 291 -0.70 -14.73 7.10
CA ALA A 291 -1.49 -15.90 6.74
C ALA A 291 -0.83 -16.77 5.66
N ARG A 292 0.09 -16.21 4.85
CA ARG A 292 0.63 -16.86 3.65
C ARG A 292 2.10 -17.25 3.75
N MET A 293 2.86 -16.58 4.61
CA MET A 293 4.31 -16.70 4.67
C MET A 293 4.75 -17.66 5.77
N PRO A 294 5.88 -18.38 5.60
CA PRO A 294 6.39 -19.31 6.60
C PRO A 294 6.62 -18.70 7.99
N TRP A 295 6.90 -17.39 8.07
CA TRP A 295 7.09 -16.69 9.34
C TRP A 295 5.81 -16.57 10.19
N GLY A 296 4.62 -16.70 9.57
CA GLY A 296 3.36 -16.82 10.29
C GLY A 296 2.99 -18.26 10.65
N GLY A 297 3.56 -19.27 9.97
CA GLY A 297 3.20 -20.68 10.13
C GLY A 297 3.48 -21.29 11.51
N ARG A 298 4.27 -20.63 12.37
CA ARG A 298 4.51 -21.06 13.77
C ARG A 298 3.55 -20.46 14.78
N MET A 299 2.59 -19.65 14.36
CA MET A 299 1.55 -19.14 15.24
C MET A 299 0.45 -20.19 15.39
N SER A 300 -0.11 -20.29 16.60
CA SER A 300 -1.33 -21.09 16.78
C SER A 300 -2.47 -20.51 15.94
N ARG A 301 -3.43 -21.36 15.57
CA ARG A 301 -4.62 -20.95 14.81
C ARG A 301 -5.37 -19.80 15.48
N ALA A 302 -5.52 -19.83 16.81
CA ALA A 302 -6.12 -18.74 17.58
C ALA A 302 -5.34 -17.42 17.45
N GLN A 303 -4.01 -17.46 17.48
CA GLN A 303 -3.18 -16.27 17.30
C GLN A 303 -3.29 -15.69 15.89
N LEU A 304 -3.27 -16.54 14.86
CA LEU A 304 -3.46 -16.09 13.48
C LEU A 304 -4.83 -15.41 13.32
N LEU A 305 -5.88 -16.06 13.83
CA LEU A 305 -7.24 -15.53 13.77
C LEU A 305 -7.37 -14.19 14.52
N ALA A 306 -6.74 -14.06 15.69
CA ALA A 306 -6.70 -12.81 16.44
C ALA A 306 -6.05 -11.67 15.66
N TRP A 307 -4.92 -11.94 14.98
CA TRP A 307 -4.28 -10.95 14.10
C TRP A 307 -5.14 -10.58 12.89
N GLN A 308 -5.87 -11.54 12.31
CA GLN A 308 -6.82 -11.24 11.23
C GLN A 308 -7.97 -10.37 11.74
N TYR A 309 -8.55 -10.64 12.90
CA TYR A 309 -9.58 -9.78 13.50
C TYR A 309 -9.07 -8.37 13.81
N PHE A 310 -7.84 -8.24 14.32
CA PHE A 310 -7.24 -6.93 14.58
C PHE A 310 -7.03 -6.14 13.27
N GLY A 311 -6.45 -6.77 12.23
CA GLY A 311 -6.26 -6.14 10.92
C GLY A 311 -7.59 -5.79 10.25
N ASP A 312 -8.56 -6.69 10.30
CA ASP A 312 -9.91 -6.47 9.78
C ASP A 312 -10.61 -5.29 10.47
N ARG A 313 -10.51 -5.18 11.80
CA ARG A 313 -11.05 -4.02 12.55
C ARG A 313 -10.37 -2.71 12.17
N LEU A 314 -9.06 -2.72 11.88
CA LEU A 314 -8.35 -1.54 11.35
C LEU A 314 -8.84 -1.19 9.93
N ASN A 315 -9.14 -2.19 9.10
CA ASN A 315 -9.71 -1.98 7.77
C ASN A 315 -11.09 -1.32 7.84
N GLU A 316 -11.96 -1.83 8.71
CA GLU A 316 -13.31 -1.28 8.92
C GLU A 316 -13.28 0.14 9.53
N ALA A 317 -12.21 0.50 10.25
CA ALA A 317 -11.94 1.85 10.73
C ALA A 317 -11.34 2.78 9.63
N GLY A 318 -11.11 2.27 8.42
CA GLY A 318 -10.59 3.03 7.29
C GLY A 318 -9.08 3.22 7.29
N CYS A 319 -8.36 2.54 8.19
CA CYS A 319 -6.91 2.69 8.33
C CYS A 319 -6.11 2.03 7.20
N MET A 320 -6.75 1.35 6.24
CA MET A 320 -6.06 0.69 5.14
C MET A 320 -6.15 1.46 3.81
N GLY A 321 -6.85 2.60 3.78
CA GLY A 321 -6.94 3.47 2.62
C GLY A 321 -7.72 2.87 1.45
N ASP A 322 -7.41 3.34 0.25
CA ASP A 322 -8.05 2.96 -1.03
C ASP A 322 -7.95 1.46 -1.38
N ALA A 323 -7.10 0.69 -0.69
CA ALA A 323 -7.05 -0.77 -0.80
C ALA A 323 -8.12 -1.51 0.05
N TYR A 324 -9.07 -0.79 0.66
CA TYR A 324 -10.09 -1.32 1.57
C TYR A 324 -10.79 -2.59 1.06
N ILE A 325 -11.25 -2.62 -0.20
CA ILE A 325 -12.01 -3.76 -0.77
C ILE A 325 -11.12 -5.01 -0.86
N VAL A 326 -9.87 -4.83 -1.30
CA VAL A 326 -8.89 -5.92 -1.41
C VAL A 326 -8.57 -6.49 -0.03
N HIS A 327 -8.45 -5.62 0.98
CA HIS A 327 -8.21 -6.05 2.35
C HIS A 327 -9.43 -6.71 2.99
N ALA A 328 -10.64 -6.14 2.84
CA ALA A 328 -11.87 -6.73 3.36
C ALA A 328 -12.09 -8.16 2.83
N THR A 329 -11.91 -8.36 1.53
CA THR A 329 -12.01 -9.69 0.91
C THR A 329 -10.92 -10.63 1.38
N GLY A 330 -9.67 -10.16 1.47
CA GLY A 330 -8.55 -10.93 1.99
C GLY A 330 -8.74 -11.39 3.44
N PHE A 331 -9.22 -10.48 4.31
CA PHE A 331 -9.54 -10.80 5.70
C PHE A 331 -10.69 -11.79 5.81
N ALA A 332 -11.77 -11.58 5.07
CA ALA A 332 -12.91 -12.50 5.09
C ALA A 332 -12.51 -13.93 4.69
N GLN A 333 -11.69 -14.07 3.65
CA GLN A 333 -11.15 -15.36 3.23
C GLN A 333 -10.24 -16.00 4.28
N ALA A 334 -9.30 -15.23 4.84
CA ALA A 334 -8.38 -15.72 5.86
C ALA A 334 -9.12 -16.14 7.14
N ILE A 335 -10.07 -15.32 7.60
CA ILE A 335 -10.92 -15.59 8.76
C ILE A 335 -11.74 -16.86 8.51
N ARG A 336 -12.43 -16.99 7.36
CA ARG A 336 -13.20 -18.19 7.02
C ARG A 336 -12.34 -19.45 7.05
N ALA A 337 -11.15 -19.43 6.46
CA ALA A 337 -10.24 -20.57 6.50
C ALA A 337 -9.80 -20.89 7.93
N LEU A 338 -9.52 -19.86 8.74
CA LEU A 338 -9.10 -20.00 10.13
C LEU A 338 -10.25 -20.32 11.10
N THR A 339 -11.51 -20.23 10.71
CA THR A 339 -12.66 -20.64 11.55
C THR A 339 -13.29 -21.97 11.12
N GLN A 340 -12.98 -22.47 9.91
CA GLN A 340 -13.53 -23.73 9.41
C GLN A 340 -13.28 -24.91 10.37
N ASN A 341 -14.34 -25.55 10.86
CA ASN A 341 -14.26 -26.64 11.84
C ASN A 341 -13.50 -26.27 13.13
N ALA A 342 -13.44 -24.99 13.49
CA ALA A 342 -12.87 -24.57 14.77
C ALA A 342 -13.85 -24.82 15.92
N GLU A 343 -13.34 -25.27 17.05
CA GLU A 343 -14.10 -25.37 18.30
C GLU A 343 -14.37 -23.98 18.89
N GLU A 344 -15.50 -23.82 19.60
CA GLU A 344 -15.88 -22.52 20.18
C GLU A 344 -14.80 -21.97 21.13
N ALA A 345 -14.14 -22.83 21.91
CA ALA A 345 -13.05 -22.42 22.80
C ALA A 345 -11.86 -21.78 22.05
N LEU A 346 -11.60 -22.19 20.81
CA LEU A 346 -10.57 -21.57 19.97
C LEU A 346 -11.01 -20.18 19.50
N LEU A 347 -12.27 -20.06 19.09
CA LEU A 347 -12.86 -18.81 18.61
C LEU A 347 -12.90 -17.76 19.73
N GLU A 348 -13.35 -18.13 20.92
CA GLU A 348 -13.34 -17.28 22.12
C GLU A 348 -11.92 -16.80 22.45
N LYS A 349 -10.96 -17.72 22.51
CA LYS A 349 -9.55 -17.37 22.75
C LYS A 349 -9.01 -16.40 21.69
N ALA A 350 -9.38 -16.57 20.42
CA ALA A 350 -8.96 -15.67 19.35
C ALA A 350 -9.60 -14.27 19.51
N ARG A 351 -10.88 -14.18 19.89
CA ARG A 351 -11.59 -12.92 20.18
C ARG A 351 -10.95 -12.19 21.36
N GLU A 352 -10.68 -12.88 22.46
CA GLU A 352 -9.99 -12.32 23.63
C GLU A 352 -8.60 -11.77 23.26
N GLN A 353 -7.83 -12.53 22.48
CA GLN A 353 -6.53 -12.09 22.00
C GLN A 353 -6.64 -10.89 21.06
N ALA A 354 -7.64 -10.86 20.17
CA ALA A 354 -7.87 -9.73 19.27
C ALA A 354 -8.21 -8.45 20.05
N GLU A 355 -9.03 -8.55 21.10
CA GLU A 355 -9.33 -7.40 21.97
C GLU A 355 -8.10 -6.93 22.73
N GLN A 356 -7.23 -7.83 23.17
CA GLN A 356 -5.96 -7.45 23.78
C GLN A 356 -5.04 -6.74 22.77
N LEU A 357 -4.92 -7.28 21.54
CA LEU A 357 -4.18 -6.62 20.45
C LEU A 357 -4.73 -5.23 20.17
N TRP A 358 -6.06 -5.07 20.16
CA TRP A 358 -6.70 -3.78 19.95
C TRP A 358 -6.34 -2.79 21.06
N LYS A 359 -6.44 -3.18 22.33
CA LYS A 359 -6.06 -2.34 23.48
C LYS A 359 -4.59 -1.93 23.42
N ASP A 360 -3.71 -2.86 23.08
CA ASP A 360 -2.26 -2.63 23.12
C ASP A 360 -1.74 -1.84 21.92
N PHE A 361 -2.32 -2.04 20.73
CA PHE A 361 -1.71 -1.59 19.47
C PHE A 361 -2.58 -0.70 18.60
N SER A 362 -3.90 -0.58 18.81
CA SER A 362 -4.76 0.23 17.93
C SER A 362 -4.31 1.68 17.82
N ALA A 363 -3.98 2.34 18.93
CA ALA A 363 -3.53 3.74 18.92
C ALA A 363 -2.23 3.94 18.11
N ARG A 364 -1.27 3.02 18.26
CA ARG A 364 -0.02 3.01 17.48
C ARG A 364 -0.33 2.77 16.01
N ALA A 365 -1.06 1.72 15.69
CA ALA A 365 -1.43 1.38 14.31
C ALA A 365 -2.16 2.54 13.63
N MET A 366 -3.12 3.16 14.31
CA MET A 366 -3.89 4.26 13.74
C MET A 366 -3.01 5.48 13.44
N LYS A 367 -2.15 5.84 14.38
CA LYS A 367 -1.17 6.92 14.20
C LYS A 367 -0.22 6.63 13.04
N GLU A 368 0.37 5.44 13.01
CA GLU A 368 1.32 5.04 11.96
C GLU A 368 0.66 4.97 10.60
N GLN A 369 -0.64 4.69 10.50
CA GLN A 369 -1.37 4.67 9.23
C GLN A 369 -2.04 6.01 8.87
N GLY A 370 -2.04 7.00 9.77
CA GLY A 370 -2.63 8.32 9.52
C GLY A 370 -4.16 8.37 9.62
N CYS A 371 -4.78 7.34 10.20
CA CYS A 371 -6.21 7.33 10.50
C CYS A 371 -6.48 7.91 11.91
N SER A 372 -7.61 8.58 12.08
CA SER A 372 -8.05 9.10 13.39
C SER A 372 -8.78 8.03 14.18
N ALA A 373 -8.62 8.03 15.51
CA ALA A 373 -9.37 7.15 16.41
C ALA A 373 -10.88 7.45 16.46
N THR A 374 -11.30 8.61 15.95
CA THR A 374 -12.70 9.00 15.88
C THR A 374 -13.32 8.47 14.59
N PRO A 375 -14.32 7.57 14.63
CA PRO A 375 -15.10 7.25 13.46
C PRO A 375 -15.78 8.52 12.92
N PRO A 376 -16.01 8.65 11.61
CA PRO A 376 -16.85 9.74 11.11
C PRO A 376 -18.21 9.64 11.81
N ALA A 377 -18.65 10.74 12.41
CA ALA A 377 -19.99 10.83 12.97
C ALA A 377 -21.03 10.50 11.87
N PRO A 378 -22.15 9.86 12.23
CA PRO A 378 -23.19 9.45 11.29
C PRO A 378 -23.68 10.60 10.38
#